data_AF-G8YPT4-F1
#
_entry.id   AF-G8YPT4-F1
#
_cell.length_a   1.000
_cell.length_b   1.000
_cell.length_c   1.000
_cell.angle_alpha   90.00
_cell.angle_beta   90.00
_cell.angle_gamma   90.00
#
_symmetry.space_group_name_H-M   'P 1'
#
loop_
_entity.id
_entity.type
_entity.pdbx_description
1 polymer ?
#
loop_
_entity_poly.entity_id
_entity_poly.type
_entity_poly.pdbx_seq_one_letter_code
_entity_poly.pdbx_strand_id
1 'polypeptide(L)'
;MKSDNMESEHRITEYLQVSRLAHEFRIFSNSESHDLKKKAISSAIKALAIMERCGALHPDHKSMVKLASQENSLYDDNWCDRVANSGDEIVTVNSTGLYEAVHSRHADKTDRATVFKTVRSLFALHMIQEDYSSVQKILGMTSSLQFQSHPATLTELQENRFIEYNFYHYAFNLYNLVLFPNSSETTEEPTSTNSNSHRVLTNIVKKVTTYYERNSILLNHNTDSTEYQYYTATRWLELLALFKKGMFMDFISSSFSFMINNTETEDSNVLIDNAIDLKSDILVMLKIAILITKPFKNQSFLNFQPSIDNIDNELFFELYDNQDSLEGVTHQIFMKLSTCDFESFRALFNSSQYSTELVGRIGYVFPGEGNVFLDYLRNLIDFKMFILIMSMTKKISKNELLTLMGCDNVNITDKLLIFIASLKLGDYGIGYDMQDEVFFNNGRQPYDIDADLERLTNSIAGESIANLTKGSLLGLVLDS
;
A
#
# COMPACT_ATOMS: atom_id res chain seq x y z
N MET A 1 4.61 -19.31 -35.08
CA MET A 1 4.04 -19.12 -33.72
C MET A 1 5.03 -19.75 -32.75
N LYS A 2 5.89 -18.93 -32.12
CA LYS A 2 6.75 -19.40 -31.03
C LYS A 2 5.90 -19.40 -29.76
N SER A 3 5.80 -20.54 -29.09
CA SER A 3 5.30 -20.59 -27.72
C SER A 3 6.33 -19.89 -26.84
N ASP A 4 6.09 -18.63 -26.52
CA ASP A 4 6.83 -17.95 -25.46
C ASP A 4 6.44 -18.63 -24.14
N ASN A 5 7.34 -19.44 -23.58
CA ASN A 5 7.17 -20.00 -22.24
C ASN A 5 6.91 -18.83 -21.27
N MET A 6 5.92 -18.97 -20.38
CA MET A 6 5.70 -18.11 -19.20
C MET A 6 6.90 -18.10 -18.21
N GLU A 7 8.05 -18.67 -18.58
CA GLU A 7 9.23 -18.90 -17.74
C GLU A 7 10.31 -17.83 -17.90
N SER A 8 10.06 -16.71 -18.60
CA SER A 8 11.00 -15.59 -18.49
C SER A 8 10.92 -15.01 -17.08
N GLU A 9 12.07 -14.80 -16.45
CA GLU A 9 12.30 -14.39 -15.05
C GLU A 9 11.38 -13.26 -14.55
N HIS A 10 10.90 -12.36 -15.42
CA HIS A 10 10.07 -11.20 -15.06
C HIS A 10 8.54 -11.43 -15.10
N ARG A 11 8.05 -12.63 -15.44
CA ARG A 11 6.62 -12.83 -15.82
C ARG A 11 5.77 -13.61 -14.81
N ILE A 12 6.34 -14.13 -13.73
CA ILE A 12 5.62 -15.06 -12.83
C ILE A 12 4.52 -14.41 -11.98
N THR A 13 4.51 -13.07 -11.83
CA THR A 13 3.50 -12.34 -11.05
C THR A 13 2.83 -11.19 -11.80
N GLU A 14 3.09 -11.06 -13.11
CA GLU A 14 2.63 -9.94 -13.94
C GLU A 14 1.09 -9.79 -13.95
N TYR A 15 0.37 -10.91 -13.82
CA TYR A 15 -1.10 -10.93 -13.74
C TYR A 15 -1.66 -10.09 -12.59
N LEU A 16 -0.92 -9.91 -11.49
CA LEU A 16 -1.34 -9.07 -10.36
C LEU A 16 -1.41 -7.58 -10.74
N GLN A 17 -0.69 -7.16 -11.77
CA GLN A 17 -0.71 -5.77 -12.24
C GLN A 17 -2.04 -5.39 -12.90
N VAL A 18 -2.83 -6.37 -13.37
CA VAL A 18 -4.04 -6.08 -14.16
C VAL A 18 -5.06 -5.26 -13.37
N SER A 19 -5.40 -5.64 -12.13
CA SER A 19 -6.35 -4.85 -11.30
C SER A 19 -5.81 -3.45 -10.97
N ARG A 20 -4.47 -3.31 -10.80
CA ARG A 20 -3.82 -2.00 -10.59
C ARG A 20 -3.93 -1.12 -11.84
N LEU A 21 -3.62 -1.67 -13.02
CA LEU A 21 -3.74 -0.98 -14.30
C LEU A 21 -5.21 -0.64 -14.61
N ALA A 22 -6.15 -1.48 -14.20
CA ALA A 22 -7.59 -1.20 -14.30
C ALA A 22 -8.04 -0.06 -13.40
N HIS A 23 -7.53 -0.01 -12.17
CA HIS A 23 -7.72 1.14 -11.29
C HIS A 23 -7.16 2.42 -11.91
N GLU A 24 -5.91 2.39 -12.38
CA GLU A 24 -5.25 3.53 -13.04
C GLU A 24 -6.05 4.02 -14.25
N PHE A 25 -6.47 3.10 -15.13
CA PHE A 25 -7.32 3.39 -16.28
C PHE A 25 -8.62 4.08 -15.90
N ARG A 26 -9.34 3.59 -14.87
CA ARG A 26 -10.61 4.17 -14.42
C ARG A 26 -10.44 5.61 -13.93
N ILE A 27 -9.37 5.91 -13.21
CA ILE A 27 -9.11 7.27 -12.73
C ILE A 27 -8.69 8.19 -13.88
N PHE A 28 -7.78 7.75 -14.74
CA PHE A 28 -7.20 8.59 -15.80
C PHE A 28 -8.13 8.82 -16.98
N SER A 29 -8.96 7.84 -17.35
CA SER A 29 -9.93 7.98 -18.45
C SER A 29 -10.98 9.05 -18.18
N ASN A 30 -11.30 9.29 -16.91
CA ASN A 30 -12.25 10.31 -16.46
C ASN A 30 -11.61 11.70 -16.30
N SER A 31 -10.30 11.84 -16.44
CA SER A 31 -9.60 13.12 -16.31
C SER A 31 -9.81 14.00 -17.55
N GLU A 32 -9.82 15.32 -17.38
CA GLU A 32 -9.85 16.28 -18.49
C GLU A 32 -8.47 16.44 -19.17
N SER A 33 -7.38 16.07 -18.48
CA SER A 33 -6.02 16.21 -18.99
C SER A 33 -5.73 15.24 -20.14
N HIS A 34 -5.23 15.77 -21.26
CA HIS A 34 -4.82 14.98 -22.42
C HIS A 34 -3.68 14.00 -22.07
N ASP A 35 -2.72 14.42 -21.26
CA ASP A 35 -1.59 13.58 -20.85
C ASP A 35 -2.05 12.41 -20.00
N LEU A 36 -3.00 12.64 -19.08
CA LEU A 36 -3.58 11.58 -18.26
C LEU A 36 -4.40 10.62 -19.11
N LYS A 37 -5.18 11.10 -20.09
CA LYS A 37 -5.88 10.22 -21.04
C LYS A 37 -4.93 9.35 -21.85
N LYS A 38 -3.78 9.90 -22.28
CA LYS A 38 -2.73 9.11 -22.95
C LYS A 38 -2.14 8.04 -22.04
N LYS A 39 -1.90 8.37 -20.77
CA LYS A 39 -1.51 7.37 -19.74
C LYS A 39 -2.59 6.30 -19.56
N ALA A 40 -3.87 6.67 -19.56
CA ALA A 40 -4.99 5.71 -19.49
C ALA A 40 -4.95 4.70 -20.65
N ILE A 41 -4.71 5.17 -21.88
CA ILE A 41 -4.60 4.30 -23.06
C ILE A 41 -3.39 3.36 -22.91
N SER A 42 -2.23 3.87 -22.50
CA SER A 42 -1.05 3.04 -22.24
C SER A 42 -1.34 1.94 -21.20
N SER A 43 -2.03 2.28 -20.10
CA SER A 43 -2.36 1.33 -19.03
C SER A 43 -3.40 0.31 -19.48
N ALA A 44 -4.38 0.71 -20.31
CA ALA A 44 -5.29 -0.22 -20.98
C ALA A 44 -4.54 -1.20 -21.89
N ILE A 45 -3.65 -0.72 -22.78
CA ILE A 45 -2.88 -1.57 -23.69
C ILE A 45 -2.02 -2.58 -22.91
N LYS A 46 -1.33 -2.13 -21.85
CA LYS A 46 -0.55 -3.02 -20.98
C LYS A 46 -1.42 -4.09 -20.32
N ALA A 47 -2.57 -3.70 -19.76
CA ALA A 47 -3.50 -4.62 -19.12
C ALA A 47 -4.03 -5.66 -20.12
N LEU A 48 -4.44 -5.23 -21.32
CA LEU A 48 -4.93 -6.10 -22.38
C LEU A 48 -3.85 -7.08 -22.85
N ALA A 49 -2.59 -6.65 -23.00
CA ALA A 49 -1.49 -7.54 -23.34
C ALA A 49 -1.23 -8.64 -22.27
N ILE A 50 -1.42 -8.32 -20.99
CA ILE A 50 -1.34 -9.31 -19.90
C ILE A 50 -2.55 -10.27 -19.97
N MET A 51 -3.76 -9.74 -20.14
CA MET A 51 -4.99 -10.51 -20.29
C MET A 51 -4.90 -11.54 -21.44
N GLU A 52 -4.38 -11.14 -22.59
CA GLU A 52 -4.19 -12.03 -23.75
C GLU A 52 -3.24 -13.18 -23.45
N ARG A 53 -2.09 -12.90 -22.79
CA ARG A 53 -1.13 -13.94 -22.43
C ARG A 53 -1.65 -14.91 -21.38
N CYS A 54 -2.46 -14.43 -20.44
CA CYS A 54 -3.05 -15.25 -19.38
C CYS A 54 -4.36 -15.93 -19.80
N GLY A 55 -4.91 -15.61 -20.98
CA GLY A 55 -6.21 -16.12 -21.42
C GLY A 55 -7.35 -15.70 -20.49
N ALA A 56 -7.34 -14.48 -19.97
CA ALA A 56 -8.26 -14.04 -18.92
C ALA A 56 -8.75 -12.61 -19.16
N LEU A 57 -10.06 -12.39 -19.02
CA LEU A 57 -10.69 -11.09 -19.20
C LEU A 57 -11.07 -10.48 -17.84
N HIS A 58 -10.52 -9.30 -17.54
CA HIS A 58 -10.91 -8.52 -16.37
C HIS A 58 -12.31 -7.89 -16.55
N PRO A 59 -13.10 -7.64 -15.50
CA PRO A 59 -14.42 -7.02 -15.62
C PRO A 59 -14.46 -5.72 -16.46
N ASP A 60 -13.43 -4.88 -16.34
CA ASP A 60 -13.29 -3.61 -17.08
C ASP A 60 -12.81 -3.75 -18.55
N HIS A 61 -12.57 -4.96 -19.06
CA HIS A 61 -11.95 -5.17 -20.39
C HIS A 61 -12.68 -4.44 -21.54
N LYS A 62 -14.02 -4.41 -21.53
CA LYS A 62 -14.80 -3.76 -22.60
C LYS A 62 -14.51 -2.27 -22.71
N SER A 63 -14.39 -1.59 -21.56
CA SER A 63 -14.05 -0.17 -21.51
C SER A 63 -12.62 0.08 -21.97
N MET A 64 -11.69 -0.80 -21.59
CA MET A 64 -10.29 -0.73 -22.03
C MET A 64 -10.15 -0.93 -23.54
N VAL A 65 -10.79 -1.96 -24.11
CA VAL A 65 -10.78 -2.24 -25.56
C VAL A 65 -11.36 -1.07 -26.33
N LYS A 66 -12.49 -0.52 -25.90
CA LYS A 66 -13.10 0.65 -26.55
C LYS A 66 -12.14 1.83 -26.65
N LEU A 67 -11.39 2.13 -25.59
CA LEU A 67 -10.44 3.25 -25.61
C LEU A 67 -9.15 2.90 -26.38
N ALA A 68 -8.62 1.69 -26.20
CA ALA A 68 -7.41 1.22 -26.87
C ALA A 68 -7.59 1.09 -28.39
N SER A 69 -8.79 0.72 -28.85
CA SER A 69 -9.13 0.58 -30.28
C SER A 69 -8.94 1.87 -31.09
N GLN A 70 -8.94 3.04 -30.42
CA GLN A 70 -8.73 4.33 -31.06
C GLN A 70 -7.28 4.52 -31.55
N GLU A 71 -6.33 3.89 -30.87
CA GLU A 71 -4.89 4.00 -31.15
C GLU A 71 -4.31 2.70 -31.72
N ASN A 72 -4.92 1.56 -31.42
CA ASN A 72 -4.46 0.25 -31.84
C ASN A 72 -5.62 -0.63 -32.31
N SER A 73 -5.69 -0.85 -33.62
CA SER A 73 -6.74 -1.65 -34.27
C SER A 73 -6.69 -3.15 -33.93
N LEU A 74 -5.67 -3.61 -33.20
CA LEU A 74 -5.57 -5.00 -32.75
C LEU A 74 -6.63 -5.36 -31.70
N TYR A 75 -7.09 -4.37 -30.93
CA TYR A 75 -8.07 -4.56 -29.87
C TYR A 75 -9.48 -4.26 -30.40
N ASP A 76 -10.24 -5.32 -30.63
CA ASP A 76 -11.63 -5.30 -31.12
C ASP A 76 -12.47 -6.40 -30.43
N ASP A 77 -13.73 -6.53 -30.81
CA ASP A 77 -14.60 -7.59 -30.27
C ASP A 77 -14.07 -9.00 -30.60
N ASN A 78 -13.40 -9.18 -31.75
CA ASN A 78 -12.77 -10.45 -32.10
C ASN A 78 -11.63 -10.81 -31.14
N TRP A 79 -10.86 -9.81 -30.69
CA TRP A 79 -9.84 -10.01 -29.67
C TRP A 79 -10.47 -10.51 -28.36
N CYS A 80 -11.59 -9.92 -27.93
CA CYS A 80 -12.30 -10.37 -26.73
C CYS A 80 -12.69 -11.85 -26.83
N ASP A 81 -13.29 -12.25 -27.96
CA ASP A 81 -13.73 -13.63 -28.19
C ASP A 81 -12.55 -14.61 -28.22
N ARG A 82 -11.42 -14.24 -28.83
CA ARG A 82 -10.21 -15.09 -28.84
C ARG A 82 -9.69 -15.33 -27.43
N VAL A 83 -9.60 -14.28 -26.61
CA VAL A 83 -9.09 -14.40 -25.23
C VAL A 83 -10.06 -15.19 -24.36
N ALA A 84 -11.37 -14.99 -24.51
CA ALA A 84 -12.39 -15.77 -23.80
C ALA A 84 -12.29 -17.26 -24.12
N ASN A 85 -12.21 -17.62 -25.41
CA ASN A 85 -12.07 -19.01 -25.84
C ASN A 85 -10.77 -19.65 -25.30
N SER A 86 -9.66 -18.91 -25.33
CA SER A 86 -8.40 -19.38 -24.72
C SER A 86 -8.54 -19.63 -23.21
N GLY A 87 -9.30 -18.79 -22.51
CA GLY A 87 -9.59 -18.97 -21.08
C GLY A 87 -10.39 -20.23 -20.79
N ASP A 88 -11.43 -20.50 -21.58
CA ASP A 88 -12.25 -21.70 -21.46
C ASP A 88 -11.44 -22.98 -21.69
N GLU A 89 -10.52 -22.97 -22.66
CA GLU A 89 -9.58 -24.06 -22.90
C GLU A 89 -8.65 -24.29 -21.69
N ILE A 90 -8.07 -23.21 -21.14
CA ILE A 90 -7.20 -23.27 -19.96
C ILE A 90 -7.96 -23.87 -18.78
N VAL A 91 -9.17 -23.39 -18.48
CA VAL A 91 -9.99 -23.89 -17.37
C VAL A 91 -10.32 -25.37 -17.56
N THR A 92 -10.74 -25.77 -18.77
CA THR A 92 -11.17 -27.15 -19.06
C THR A 92 -10.01 -28.15 -18.91
N VAL A 93 -8.85 -27.83 -19.49
CA VAL A 93 -7.67 -28.70 -19.45
C VAL A 93 -7.09 -28.77 -18.03
N ASN A 94 -6.93 -27.61 -17.37
CA ASN A 94 -6.21 -27.53 -16.11
C ASN A 94 -7.05 -27.94 -14.89
N SER A 95 -8.37 -27.71 -14.88
CA SER A 95 -9.20 -28.09 -13.72
C SER A 95 -9.32 -29.60 -13.59
N THR A 96 -9.46 -30.29 -14.72
CA THR A 96 -9.50 -31.76 -14.77
C THR A 96 -8.16 -32.35 -14.34
N GLY A 97 -7.05 -31.85 -14.90
CA GLY A 97 -5.71 -32.30 -14.54
C GLY A 97 -5.32 -32.01 -13.09
N LEU A 98 -5.75 -30.88 -12.52
CA LEU A 98 -5.51 -30.54 -11.11
C LEU A 98 -6.25 -31.49 -10.17
N TYR A 99 -7.52 -31.77 -10.46
CA TYR A 99 -8.30 -32.70 -9.65
C TYR A 99 -7.69 -34.10 -9.63
N GLU A 100 -7.30 -34.61 -10.81
CA GLU A 100 -6.65 -35.92 -10.95
C GLU A 100 -5.28 -35.97 -10.26
N ALA A 101 -4.45 -34.95 -10.43
CA ALA A 101 -3.11 -34.90 -9.84
C ALA A 101 -3.15 -34.85 -8.30
N VAL A 102 -4.09 -34.10 -7.72
CA VAL A 102 -4.25 -33.98 -6.25
C VAL A 102 -4.89 -35.24 -5.62
N HIS A 103 -5.79 -35.92 -6.32
CA HIS A 103 -6.51 -37.09 -5.79
C HIS A 103 -5.86 -38.43 -6.11
N SER A 104 -4.87 -38.47 -7.01
CA SER A 104 -4.07 -39.68 -7.21
C SER A 104 -3.25 -39.97 -5.94
N ARG A 105 -3.33 -41.20 -5.42
CA ARG A 105 -2.58 -41.65 -4.22
C ARG A 105 -1.04 -41.70 -4.42
N HIS A 106 -0.54 -41.18 -5.54
CA HIS A 106 0.85 -41.27 -5.99
C HIS A 106 1.52 -39.92 -6.25
N ALA A 107 1.00 -38.81 -5.71
CA ALA A 107 1.67 -37.50 -5.73
C ALA A 107 2.93 -37.46 -4.83
N ASP A 108 3.83 -38.44 -4.99
CA ASP A 108 5.07 -38.56 -4.24
C ASP A 108 6.15 -37.75 -4.98
N LYS A 109 6.19 -36.46 -4.66
CA LYS A 109 7.23 -35.46 -5.03
C LYS A 109 7.41 -35.13 -6.53
N THR A 110 7.26 -36.07 -7.47
CA THR A 110 7.54 -35.85 -8.90
C THR A 110 6.43 -35.06 -9.63
N ASP A 111 5.19 -35.08 -9.12
CA ASP A 111 4.05 -34.36 -9.70
C ASP A 111 3.87 -32.93 -9.17
N ARG A 112 4.66 -32.47 -8.19
CA ARG A 112 4.50 -31.14 -7.58
C ARG A 112 4.72 -30.01 -8.58
N ALA A 113 5.75 -30.11 -9.41
CA ALA A 113 6.03 -29.09 -10.42
C ALA A 113 4.86 -28.94 -11.40
N THR A 114 4.27 -30.06 -11.82
CA THR A 114 3.09 -30.09 -12.69
C THR A 114 1.88 -29.48 -12.00
N VAL A 115 1.61 -29.88 -10.75
CA VAL A 115 0.52 -29.31 -9.93
C VAL A 115 0.66 -27.80 -9.81
N PHE A 116 1.82 -27.29 -9.41
CA PHE A 116 2.05 -25.86 -9.24
C PHE A 116 2.00 -25.08 -10.56
N LYS A 117 2.42 -25.68 -11.68
CA LYS A 117 2.24 -25.08 -13.01
C LYS A 117 0.75 -24.91 -13.37
N THR A 118 -0.06 -25.92 -13.08
CA THR A 118 -1.52 -25.89 -13.28
C THR A 118 -2.19 -24.88 -12.35
N VAL A 119 -1.82 -24.89 -11.07
CA VAL A 119 -2.30 -23.91 -10.06
C VAL A 119 -1.96 -22.50 -10.48
N ARG A 120 -0.72 -22.23 -10.92
CA ARG A 120 -0.28 -20.90 -11.37
C ARG A 120 -1.17 -20.36 -12.50
N SER A 121 -1.45 -21.21 -13.49
CA SER A 121 -2.23 -20.82 -14.68
C SER A 121 -3.68 -20.49 -14.29
N LEU A 122 -4.33 -21.36 -13.52
CA LEU A 122 -5.69 -21.14 -13.05
C LEU A 122 -5.78 -19.97 -12.06
N PHE A 123 -4.79 -19.82 -11.17
CA PHE A 123 -4.71 -18.72 -10.21
C PHE A 123 -4.59 -17.38 -10.92
N ALA A 124 -3.67 -17.26 -11.90
CA ALA A 124 -3.52 -16.04 -12.69
C ALA A 124 -4.80 -15.68 -13.43
N LEU A 125 -5.46 -16.66 -14.06
CA LEU A 125 -6.71 -16.47 -14.80
C LEU A 125 -7.82 -15.93 -13.88
N HIS A 126 -8.08 -16.59 -12.75
CA HIS A 126 -9.18 -16.18 -11.87
C HIS A 126 -8.87 -14.92 -11.06
N MET A 127 -7.59 -14.63 -10.77
CA MET A 127 -7.20 -13.35 -10.18
C MET A 127 -7.46 -12.17 -11.13
N ILE A 128 -7.16 -12.33 -12.43
CA ILE A 128 -7.48 -11.31 -13.45
C ILE A 128 -8.99 -11.11 -13.59
N GLN A 129 -9.76 -12.20 -13.55
CA GLN A 129 -11.22 -12.15 -13.63
C GLN A 129 -11.90 -11.61 -12.36
N GLU A 130 -11.13 -11.41 -11.28
CA GLU A 130 -11.64 -11.10 -9.93
C GLU A 130 -12.64 -12.15 -9.39
N ASP A 131 -12.53 -13.39 -9.89
CA ASP A 131 -13.29 -14.56 -9.39
C ASP A 131 -12.57 -15.20 -8.20
N TYR A 132 -12.57 -14.48 -7.09
CA TYR A 132 -11.98 -14.92 -5.83
C TYR A 132 -12.58 -16.22 -5.30
N SER A 133 -13.82 -16.56 -5.68
CA SER A 133 -14.46 -17.82 -5.29
C SER A 133 -13.77 -19.04 -5.91
N SER A 134 -13.39 -18.94 -7.18
CA SER A 134 -12.66 -20.00 -7.89
C SER A 134 -11.21 -20.08 -7.42
N VAL A 135 -10.56 -18.93 -7.16
CA VAL A 135 -9.23 -18.91 -6.53
C VAL A 135 -9.25 -19.65 -5.19
N GLN A 136 -10.24 -19.40 -4.33
CA GLN A 136 -10.36 -20.07 -3.04
C GLN A 136 -10.52 -21.59 -3.18
N LYS A 137 -11.30 -22.06 -4.17
CA LYS A 137 -11.45 -23.50 -4.46
C LYS A 137 -10.12 -24.14 -4.86
N ILE A 138 -9.37 -23.50 -5.75
CA ILE A 138 -8.05 -23.98 -6.21
C ILE A 138 -7.08 -24.09 -5.03
N LEU A 139 -6.98 -23.03 -4.22
CA LEU A 139 -6.13 -23.05 -3.03
C LEU A 139 -6.58 -24.11 -2.01
N GLY A 140 -7.88 -24.30 -1.85
CA GLY A 140 -8.46 -25.35 -1.02
C GLY A 140 -8.03 -26.75 -1.44
N MET A 141 -7.97 -27.03 -2.75
CA MET A 141 -7.49 -28.31 -3.28
C MET A 141 -6.01 -28.55 -2.94
N THR A 142 -5.20 -27.50 -2.87
CA THR A 142 -3.77 -27.60 -2.54
C THR A 142 -3.47 -27.69 -1.04
N SER A 143 -4.48 -27.58 -0.18
CA SER A 143 -4.30 -27.54 1.29
C SER A 143 -3.79 -28.84 1.92
N SER A 144 -3.93 -29.98 1.21
CA SER A 144 -3.44 -31.29 1.66
C SER A 144 -1.95 -31.51 1.40
N LEU A 145 -1.29 -30.61 0.67
CA LEU A 145 0.14 -30.71 0.35
C LEU A 145 1.00 -30.57 1.61
N GLN A 146 1.95 -31.49 1.78
CA GLN A 146 2.90 -31.46 2.89
C GLN A 146 4.24 -30.87 2.45
N PHE A 147 4.72 -29.87 3.20
CA PHE A 147 5.96 -29.17 2.90
C PHE A 147 7.08 -29.55 3.86
N GLN A 148 8.29 -29.68 3.33
CA GLN A 148 9.49 -29.88 4.13
C GLN A 148 9.89 -28.56 4.78
N SER A 149 10.30 -28.59 6.05
CA SER A 149 10.75 -27.38 6.75
C SER A 149 12.25 -27.09 6.59
N HIS A 150 13.04 -28.12 6.23
CA HIS A 150 14.50 -28.05 6.13
C HIS A 150 14.97 -28.88 4.92
N PRO A 151 14.90 -28.34 3.69
CA PRO A 151 15.53 -28.96 2.52
C PRO A 151 17.05 -29.05 2.73
N ALA A 152 17.64 -30.21 2.48
CA ALA A 152 19.09 -30.43 2.62
C ALA A 152 19.87 -30.01 1.38
N THR A 153 19.20 -29.92 0.22
CA THR A 153 19.82 -29.54 -1.06
C THR A 153 19.00 -28.46 -1.78
N LEU A 154 19.64 -27.76 -2.73
CA LEU A 154 18.98 -26.77 -3.57
C LEU A 154 17.83 -27.39 -4.40
N THR A 155 18.01 -28.61 -4.92
CA THR A 155 16.97 -29.32 -5.67
C THR A 155 15.75 -29.59 -4.80
N GLU A 156 15.96 -30.09 -3.57
CA GLU A 156 14.87 -30.30 -2.61
C GLU A 156 14.14 -28.99 -2.27
N LEU A 157 14.87 -27.88 -2.16
CA LEU A 157 14.28 -26.56 -1.92
C LEU A 157 13.38 -26.13 -3.09
N GLN A 158 13.85 -26.28 -4.33
CA GLN A 158 13.09 -25.90 -5.54
C GLN A 158 11.87 -26.80 -5.78
N GLU A 159 11.95 -28.07 -5.41
CA GLU A 159 10.84 -29.03 -5.51
C GLU A 159 9.81 -28.85 -4.38
N ASN A 160 10.21 -28.27 -3.24
CA ASN A 160 9.32 -28.08 -2.10
C ASN A 160 8.19 -27.09 -2.38
N ARG A 161 8.46 -26.01 -3.16
CA ARG A 161 7.47 -24.99 -3.58
C ARG A 161 6.74 -24.32 -2.41
N PHE A 162 7.41 -24.18 -1.27
CA PHE A 162 6.79 -23.71 -0.03
C PHE A 162 6.49 -22.21 -0.08
N ILE A 163 7.43 -21.41 -0.58
CA ILE A 163 7.26 -19.97 -0.70
C ILE A 163 6.22 -19.67 -1.80
N GLU A 164 6.28 -20.36 -2.95
CA GLU A 164 5.26 -20.26 -4.01
C GLU A 164 3.84 -20.53 -3.48
N TYR A 165 3.66 -21.60 -2.70
CA TYR A 165 2.38 -21.90 -2.07
C TYR A 165 1.88 -20.77 -1.15
N ASN A 166 2.73 -20.31 -0.23
CA ASN A 166 2.36 -19.24 0.71
C ASN A 166 2.13 -17.90 0.00
N PHE A 167 2.85 -17.64 -1.09
CA PHE A 167 2.66 -16.46 -1.93
C PHE A 167 1.25 -16.42 -2.52
N TYR A 168 0.72 -17.52 -3.08
CA TYR A 168 -0.65 -17.52 -3.63
C TYR A 168 -1.70 -17.23 -2.56
N HIS A 169 -1.54 -17.82 -1.38
CA HIS A 169 -2.41 -17.49 -0.25
C HIS A 169 -2.28 -16.02 0.16
N TYR A 170 -1.06 -15.47 0.17
CA TYR A 170 -0.85 -14.07 0.50
C TYR A 170 -1.51 -13.14 -0.51
N ALA A 171 -1.22 -13.32 -1.80
CA ALA A 171 -1.75 -12.51 -2.89
C ALA A 171 -3.28 -12.57 -2.95
N PHE A 172 -3.87 -13.77 -2.82
CA PHE A 172 -5.33 -13.93 -2.76
C PHE A 172 -5.94 -13.15 -1.59
N ASN A 173 -5.43 -13.32 -0.37
CA ASN A 173 -5.97 -12.63 0.79
C ASN A 173 -5.77 -11.11 0.71
N LEU A 174 -4.66 -10.64 0.14
CA LEU A 174 -4.41 -9.21 -0.03
C LEU A 174 -5.36 -8.59 -1.06
N TYR A 175 -5.54 -9.23 -2.21
CA TYR A 175 -6.40 -8.69 -3.27
C TYR A 175 -7.87 -8.76 -2.86
N ASN A 176 -8.36 -9.93 -2.46
CA ASN A 176 -9.76 -10.14 -2.11
C ASN A 176 -10.21 -9.36 -0.87
N LEU A 177 -9.38 -9.26 0.18
CA LEU A 177 -9.82 -8.72 1.48
C LEU A 177 -9.37 -7.29 1.75
N VAL A 178 -8.42 -6.74 0.97
CA VAL A 178 -7.75 -5.48 1.31
C VAL A 178 -7.68 -4.49 0.14
N LEU A 179 -7.25 -4.94 -1.05
CA LEU A 179 -7.02 -4.02 -2.17
C LEU A 179 -8.23 -3.85 -3.09
N PHE A 180 -8.89 -4.96 -3.46
CA PHE A 180 -9.97 -4.99 -4.46
C PHE A 180 -11.10 -5.92 -3.99
N PRO A 181 -11.79 -5.62 -2.87
CA PRO A 181 -12.89 -6.46 -2.40
C PRO A 181 -14.08 -6.42 -3.35
N ASN A 182 -14.70 -7.58 -3.60
CA ASN A 182 -15.89 -7.68 -4.44
C ASN A 182 -17.05 -6.87 -3.84
N SER A 183 -17.58 -5.93 -4.61
CA SER A 183 -18.65 -5.00 -4.22
C SER A 183 -19.98 -5.70 -3.89
N SER A 184 -20.14 -6.98 -4.26
CA SER A 184 -21.30 -7.81 -3.94
C SER A 184 -21.34 -8.31 -2.49
N GLU A 185 -20.23 -8.20 -1.74
CA GLU A 185 -20.14 -8.65 -0.33
C GLU A 185 -20.15 -7.49 0.68
N THR A 186 -20.10 -6.23 0.23
CA THR A 186 -19.99 -5.04 1.10
C THR A 186 -21.34 -4.50 1.60
N THR A 187 -22.28 -5.37 1.96
CA THR A 187 -23.59 -4.96 2.52
C THR A 187 -23.63 -4.83 4.04
N GLU A 188 -22.51 -5.00 4.75
CA GLU A 188 -22.47 -4.81 6.20
C GLU A 188 -21.40 -3.80 6.60
N GLU A 189 -21.79 -2.90 7.50
CA GLU A 189 -21.05 -1.77 8.04
C GLU A 189 -19.57 -2.07 8.37
N PRO A 190 -18.67 -1.06 8.38
CA PRO A 190 -17.26 -1.24 8.68
C PRO A 190 -17.06 -1.47 10.19
N THR A 191 -17.46 -2.63 10.71
CA THR A 191 -17.18 -3.03 12.08
C THR A 191 -16.64 -4.47 12.14
N SER A 192 -15.41 -4.59 12.63
CA SER A 192 -14.74 -5.82 13.10
C SER A 192 -14.14 -6.84 12.10
N THR A 193 -14.57 -6.93 10.84
CA THR A 193 -14.10 -7.97 9.88
C THR A 193 -12.66 -7.79 9.37
N ASN A 194 -12.08 -6.58 9.43
CA ASN A 194 -10.70 -6.32 8.99
C ASN A 194 -9.60 -6.89 9.92
N SER A 195 -9.91 -7.19 11.18
CA SER A 195 -8.89 -7.66 12.13
C SER A 195 -8.37 -9.07 11.79
N ASN A 196 -9.24 -9.94 11.28
CA ASN A 196 -8.92 -11.33 10.96
C ASN A 196 -8.13 -11.45 9.65
N SER A 197 -8.49 -10.72 8.59
CA SER A 197 -7.78 -10.74 7.30
C SER A 197 -6.31 -10.29 7.47
N HIS A 198 -6.09 -9.28 8.30
CA HIS A 198 -4.77 -8.77 8.62
C HIS A 198 -3.91 -9.74 9.41
N ARG A 199 -4.49 -10.47 10.36
CA ARG A 199 -3.79 -11.52 11.12
C ARG A 199 -3.33 -12.65 10.20
N VAL A 200 -4.15 -13.03 9.22
CA VAL A 200 -3.79 -14.05 8.22
C VAL A 200 -2.58 -13.62 7.41
N LEU A 201 -2.59 -12.39 6.86
CA LEU A 201 -1.47 -11.85 6.09
C LEU A 201 -0.17 -11.81 6.91
N THR A 202 -0.21 -11.28 8.13
CA THR A 202 0.97 -11.23 9.01
C THR A 202 1.50 -12.61 9.36
N ASN A 203 0.63 -13.60 9.56
CA ASN A 203 1.05 -14.98 9.84
C ASN A 203 1.75 -15.63 8.63
N ILE A 204 1.26 -15.36 7.41
CA ILE A 204 1.88 -15.88 6.18
C ILE A 204 3.26 -15.26 6.00
N VAL A 205 3.41 -13.94 6.14
CA VAL A 205 4.73 -13.28 6.08
C VAL A 205 5.69 -13.88 7.09
N LYS A 206 5.28 -14.03 8.36
CA LYS A 206 6.13 -14.65 9.39
C LYS A 206 6.59 -16.05 8.98
N LYS A 207 5.70 -16.89 8.43
CA LYS A 207 6.06 -18.23 7.95
C LYS A 207 7.10 -18.18 6.83
N VAL A 208 6.88 -17.31 5.85
CA VAL A 208 7.77 -17.15 4.69
C VAL A 208 9.13 -16.60 5.11
N THR A 209 9.16 -15.54 5.95
CA THR A 209 10.40 -14.96 6.47
C THR A 209 11.17 -15.96 7.34
N THR A 210 10.52 -16.68 8.25
CA THR A 210 11.20 -17.70 9.05
C THR A 210 11.74 -18.85 8.19
N TYR A 211 11.03 -19.24 7.13
CA TYR A 211 11.53 -20.26 6.20
C TYR A 211 12.72 -19.74 5.39
N TYR A 212 12.67 -18.49 4.93
CA TYR A 212 13.79 -17.83 4.26
C TYR A 212 15.02 -17.75 5.16
N GLU A 213 14.89 -17.26 6.40
CA GLU A 213 16.00 -17.12 7.35
C GLU A 213 16.71 -18.45 7.60
N ARG A 214 15.93 -19.53 7.80
CA ARG A 214 16.46 -20.88 8.03
C ARG A 214 17.19 -21.47 6.83
N ASN A 215 16.80 -21.07 5.62
CA ASN A 215 17.34 -21.58 4.35
C ASN A 215 18.13 -20.50 3.58
N SER A 216 18.54 -19.43 4.27
CA SER A 216 19.13 -18.22 3.68
C SER A 216 20.39 -18.53 2.88
N ILE A 217 21.21 -19.48 3.36
CA ILE A 217 22.40 -19.94 2.62
C ILE A 217 22.02 -20.49 1.25
N LEU A 218 20.98 -21.34 1.15
CA LEU A 218 20.58 -21.94 -0.12
C LEU A 218 19.89 -20.94 -1.07
N LEU A 219 19.13 -19.98 -0.51
CA LEU A 219 18.38 -18.98 -1.28
C LEU A 219 19.26 -17.84 -1.77
N ASN A 220 20.18 -17.32 -0.93
CA ASN A 220 21.03 -16.19 -1.30
C ASN A 220 22.07 -16.54 -2.37
N HIS A 221 22.46 -17.81 -2.48
CA HIS A 221 23.35 -18.28 -3.55
C HIS A 221 22.59 -18.61 -4.85
N ASN A 222 21.26 -18.44 -4.88
CA ASN A 222 20.41 -18.74 -6.04
C ASN A 222 19.24 -17.75 -6.13
N THR A 223 19.58 -16.48 -6.35
CA THR A 223 18.63 -15.38 -6.51
C THR A 223 17.69 -15.57 -7.71
N ASP A 224 18.11 -16.32 -8.73
CA ASP A 224 17.29 -16.61 -9.91
C ASP A 224 16.26 -17.72 -9.66
N SER A 225 16.27 -18.33 -8.48
CA SER A 225 15.31 -19.38 -8.14
C SER A 225 13.88 -18.84 -8.02
N THR A 226 12.91 -19.62 -8.50
CA THR A 226 11.49 -19.27 -8.42
C THR A 226 11.04 -19.00 -6.98
N GLU A 227 11.56 -19.75 -6.00
CA GLU A 227 11.25 -19.56 -4.57
C GLU A 227 11.77 -18.20 -4.05
N TYR A 228 12.98 -17.77 -4.46
CA TYR A 228 13.50 -16.45 -4.12
C TYR A 228 12.67 -15.33 -4.76
N GLN A 229 12.29 -15.48 -6.04
CA GLN A 229 11.43 -14.50 -6.71
C GLN A 229 10.06 -14.35 -6.02
N TYR A 230 9.43 -15.46 -5.59
CA TYR A 230 8.18 -15.39 -4.81
C TYR A 230 8.37 -14.83 -3.40
N TYR A 231 9.54 -15.05 -2.78
CA TYR A 231 9.88 -14.41 -1.51
C TYR A 231 9.92 -12.89 -1.70
N THR A 232 10.71 -12.40 -2.65
CA THR A 232 10.81 -10.98 -3.02
C THR A 232 9.45 -10.40 -3.36
N ALA A 233 8.64 -11.11 -4.16
CA ALA A 233 7.27 -10.72 -4.48
C ALA A 233 6.38 -10.59 -3.23
N THR A 234 6.47 -11.55 -2.29
CA THR A 234 5.73 -11.50 -1.02
C THR A 234 6.14 -10.29 -0.18
N ARG A 235 7.43 -9.97 -0.12
CA ARG A 235 7.94 -8.79 0.60
C ARG A 235 7.42 -7.48 -0.01
N TRP A 236 7.41 -7.36 -1.34
CA TRP A 236 6.82 -6.21 -2.02
C TRP A 236 5.33 -6.04 -1.72
N LEU A 237 4.55 -7.13 -1.78
CA LEU A 237 3.12 -7.10 -1.45
C LEU A 237 2.87 -6.77 0.03
N GLU A 238 3.77 -7.16 0.94
CA GLU A 238 3.70 -6.76 2.35
C GLU A 238 3.80 -5.26 2.53
N LEU A 239 4.67 -4.58 1.79
CA LEU A 239 4.78 -3.13 1.87
C LEU A 239 3.44 -2.45 1.51
N LEU A 240 2.75 -2.94 0.48
CA LEU A 240 1.40 -2.45 0.13
C LEU A 240 0.42 -2.65 1.30
N ALA A 241 0.45 -3.82 1.93
CA ALA A 241 -0.43 -4.14 3.05
C ALA A 241 -0.16 -3.24 4.27
N LEU A 242 1.11 -2.99 4.59
CA LEU A 242 1.51 -2.11 5.71
C LEU A 242 1.05 -0.67 5.45
N PHE A 243 1.24 -0.17 4.22
CA PHE A 243 0.83 1.17 3.84
C PHE A 243 -0.69 1.34 3.91
N LYS A 244 -1.46 0.40 3.32
CA LYS A 244 -2.93 0.41 3.34
C LYS A 244 -3.53 0.42 4.74
N LYS A 245 -2.86 -0.22 5.71
CA LYS A 245 -3.28 -0.24 7.12
C LYS A 245 -2.93 1.04 7.89
N GLY A 246 -2.17 1.95 7.30
CA GLY A 246 -1.61 3.10 8.00
C GLY A 246 -0.50 2.75 9.00
N MET A 247 0.10 1.56 8.90
CA MET A 247 1.25 1.13 9.72
C MET A 247 2.54 1.73 9.15
N PHE A 248 2.60 3.06 9.06
CA PHE A 248 3.65 3.78 8.33
C PHE A 248 5.06 3.60 8.92
N MET A 249 5.17 3.45 10.24
CA MET A 249 6.46 3.20 10.89
C MET A 249 7.03 1.81 10.51
N ASP A 250 6.18 0.78 10.55
CA ASP A 250 6.56 -0.57 10.17
C ASP A 250 6.83 -0.68 8.66
N PHE A 251 6.05 0.04 7.86
CA PHE A 251 6.29 0.20 6.42
C PHE A 251 7.69 0.77 6.15
N ILE A 252 8.06 1.87 6.82
CA ILE A 252 9.38 2.50 6.67
C ILE A 252 10.46 1.51 7.07
N SER A 253 10.37 0.92 8.26
CA SER A 253 11.39 0.00 8.77
C SER A 253 11.56 -1.22 7.84
N SER A 254 10.46 -1.80 7.37
CA SER A 254 10.48 -2.95 6.46
C SER A 254 11.03 -2.58 5.09
N SER A 255 10.69 -1.40 4.56
CA SER A 255 11.19 -0.90 3.28
C SER A 255 12.70 -0.71 3.32
N PHE A 256 13.22 -0.03 4.35
CA PHE A 256 14.66 0.16 4.51
C PHE A 256 15.39 -1.17 4.71
N SER A 257 14.94 -2.03 5.63
CA SER A 257 15.56 -3.34 5.85
C SER A 257 15.57 -4.19 4.57
N PHE A 258 14.48 -4.19 3.81
CA PHE A 258 14.40 -4.95 2.57
C PHE A 258 15.30 -4.37 1.47
N MET A 259 15.39 -3.04 1.33
CA MET A 259 16.29 -2.42 0.35
C MET A 259 17.77 -2.61 0.71
N ILE A 260 18.15 -2.48 1.99
CA ILE A 260 19.54 -2.61 2.48
C ILE A 260 20.04 -4.05 2.40
N ASN A 261 19.26 -5.01 2.89
CA ASN A 261 19.68 -6.41 2.94
C ASN A 261 19.94 -7.00 1.54
N ASN A 262 19.38 -6.37 0.51
CA ASN A 262 19.61 -6.78 -0.87
C ASN A 262 20.70 -5.94 -1.57
N THR A 263 21.12 -4.79 -1.04
CA THR A 263 22.25 -4.02 -1.60
C THR A 263 23.62 -4.55 -1.17
N GLU A 264 23.69 -5.33 -0.08
CA GLU A 264 24.93 -5.93 0.43
C GLU A 264 25.38 -7.19 -0.36
N THR A 265 24.52 -7.75 -1.20
CA THR A 265 24.89 -8.85 -2.11
C THR A 265 25.44 -8.25 -3.40
N GLU A 266 26.76 -8.35 -3.63
CA GLU A 266 27.48 -7.73 -4.76
C GLU A 266 26.92 -8.04 -6.17
N ASP A 267 26.09 -9.07 -6.32
CA ASP A 267 25.48 -9.49 -7.59
C ASP A 267 23.95 -9.25 -7.69
N SER A 268 23.26 -8.85 -6.62
CA SER A 268 21.79 -8.73 -6.62
C SER A 268 21.33 -7.30 -6.42
N ASN A 269 21.23 -6.55 -7.51
CA ASN A 269 20.46 -5.31 -7.49
C ASN A 269 18.96 -5.66 -7.42
N VAL A 270 18.41 -5.99 -6.25
CA VAL A 270 16.95 -6.18 -6.07
C VAL A 270 16.17 -4.87 -6.33
N LEU A 271 16.87 -3.73 -6.30
CA LEU A 271 16.36 -2.45 -6.83
C LEU A 271 16.16 -2.46 -8.36
N ILE A 272 16.73 -3.42 -9.07
CA ILE A 272 16.53 -3.71 -10.50
C ILE A 272 15.53 -4.86 -10.67
N ASP A 273 15.52 -5.88 -9.80
CA ASP A 273 14.59 -7.01 -9.89
C ASP A 273 13.19 -6.69 -9.30
N ASN A 274 12.45 -5.89 -10.06
CA ASN A 274 11.12 -5.42 -9.74
C ASN A 274 10.06 -6.47 -10.10
N ALA A 275 10.08 -7.62 -9.42
CA ALA A 275 9.29 -8.82 -9.75
C ALA A 275 7.78 -8.57 -10.00
N ILE A 276 7.17 -7.53 -9.42
CA ILE A 276 5.73 -7.17 -9.56
C ILE A 276 5.51 -5.77 -10.19
N ASP A 277 6.56 -5.07 -10.64
CA ASP A 277 6.47 -3.66 -11.06
C ASP A 277 5.84 -2.71 -10.00
N LEU A 278 6.46 -2.63 -8.83
CA LEU A 278 6.02 -1.83 -7.67
C LEU A 278 7.03 -0.78 -7.21
N LYS A 279 8.25 -0.76 -7.75
CA LYS A 279 9.33 0.14 -7.30
C LYS A 279 8.89 1.61 -7.22
N SER A 280 8.42 2.19 -8.33
CA SER A 280 7.97 3.59 -8.38
C SER A 280 6.89 3.88 -7.34
N ASP A 281 5.85 3.03 -7.29
CA ASP A 281 4.73 3.16 -6.36
C ASP A 281 5.21 3.15 -4.90
N ILE A 282 6.14 2.25 -4.53
CA ILE A 282 6.66 2.13 -3.17
C ILE A 282 7.55 3.32 -2.80
N LEU A 283 8.32 3.87 -3.75
CA LEU A 283 9.11 5.09 -3.50
C LEU A 283 8.20 6.30 -3.21
N VAL A 284 7.10 6.45 -3.96
CA VAL A 284 6.08 7.47 -3.67
C VAL A 284 5.47 7.24 -2.28
N MET A 285 5.07 6.00 -1.96
CA MET A 285 4.55 5.64 -0.63
C MET A 285 5.56 5.92 0.48
N LEU A 286 6.85 5.69 0.26
CA LEU A 286 7.91 5.96 1.21
C LEU A 286 8.01 7.45 1.53
N LYS A 287 7.96 8.33 0.52
CA LYS A 287 7.91 9.77 0.74
C LYS A 287 6.68 10.18 1.55
N ILE A 288 5.51 9.61 1.26
CA ILE A 288 4.27 9.88 2.03
C ILE A 288 4.40 9.37 3.47
N ALA A 289 4.91 8.16 3.69
CA ALA A 289 5.09 7.60 5.02
C ALA A 289 6.08 8.43 5.87
N ILE A 290 7.18 8.89 5.28
CA ILE A 290 8.14 9.77 5.94
C ILE A 290 7.49 11.12 6.25
N LEU A 291 6.69 11.67 5.32
CA LEU A 291 5.91 12.89 5.54
C LEU A 291 4.95 12.74 6.73
N ILE A 292 4.31 11.60 6.88
CA ILE A 292 3.37 11.38 8.00
C ILE A 292 4.13 11.23 9.32
N THR A 293 5.20 10.43 9.34
CA THR A 293 5.82 9.98 10.59
C THR A 293 6.98 10.84 11.09
N LYS A 294 7.63 11.62 10.23
CA LYS A 294 8.84 12.38 10.55
C LYS A 294 8.65 13.90 10.40
N PRO A 295 9.54 14.72 11.00
CA PRO A 295 9.57 16.17 10.76
C PRO A 295 9.95 16.50 9.30
N PHE A 296 9.62 17.70 8.82
CA PHE A 296 9.87 18.09 7.42
C PHE A 296 11.35 18.07 7.01
N LYS A 297 12.29 18.31 7.93
CA LYS A 297 13.73 18.24 7.64
C LYS A 297 14.16 16.86 7.10
N ASN A 298 13.47 15.80 7.52
CA ASN A 298 13.71 14.41 7.14
C ASN A 298 13.16 14.05 5.74
N GLN A 299 12.51 14.97 5.04
CA GLN A 299 12.17 14.78 3.62
C GLN A 299 13.42 14.79 2.73
N SER A 300 14.45 15.52 3.18
CA SER A 300 15.81 15.34 2.68
C SER A 300 16.39 14.07 3.29
N PHE A 301 16.78 13.11 2.44
CA PHE A 301 17.42 11.89 2.92
C PHE A 301 18.77 12.15 3.60
N LEU A 302 19.42 13.30 3.34
CA LEU A 302 20.63 13.72 4.07
C LEU A 302 20.38 13.84 5.59
N ASN A 303 19.17 14.22 5.99
CA ASN A 303 18.78 14.35 7.40
C ASN A 303 17.94 13.17 7.91
N PHE A 304 17.75 12.16 7.06
CA PHE A 304 17.01 10.97 7.42
C PHE A 304 18.01 9.96 7.98
N GLN A 305 17.86 9.63 9.26
CA GLN A 305 18.57 8.50 9.85
C GLN A 305 17.52 7.40 10.06
N PRO A 306 17.52 6.36 9.21
CA PRO A 306 16.77 5.15 9.51
C PRO A 306 17.38 4.58 10.81
N SER A 307 16.56 3.95 11.65
CA SER A 307 16.96 3.50 12.99
C SER A 307 17.97 2.33 13.00
N ILE A 308 18.65 2.08 11.88
CA ILE A 308 19.63 1.02 11.69
C ILE A 308 20.96 1.73 11.36
N ASP A 309 22.00 1.45 12.14
CA ASP A 309 23.34 2.00 11.91
C ASP A 309 23.89 1.53 10.55
N ASN A 310 24.63 2.39 9.83
CA ASN A 310 25.26 2.16 8.51
C ASN A 310 24.34 2.15 7.28
N ILE A 311 23.58 3.22 7.06
CA ILE A 311 22.87 3.41 5.79
C ILE A 311 23.55 4.54 5.01
N ASP A 312 24.02 4.21 3.82
CA ASP A 312 24.48 5.22 2.87
C ASP A 312 23.26 5.98 2.33
N ASN A 313 23.07 7.19 2.83
CA ASN A 313 21.98 8.05 2.41
C ASN A 313 22.12 8.49 0.93
N GLU A 314 23.31 8.36 0.32
CA GLU A 314 23.54 8.71 -1.10
C GLU A 314 22.80 7.76 -2.04
N LEU A 315 22.79 6.45 -1.75
CA LEU A 315 22.06 5.45 -2.55
C LEU A 315 20.56 5.75 -2.66
N PHE A 316 19.97 6.37 -1.63
CA PHE A 316 18.55 6.73 -1.65
C PHE A 316 18.25 7.96 -2.50
N PHE A 317 19.23 8.82 -2.79
CA PHE A 317 19.04 9.93 -3.74
C PHE A 317 18.97 9.41 -5.17
N GLU A 318 19.84 8.47 -5.53
CA GLU A 318 19.88 7.86 -6.86
C GLU A 318 18.54 7.21 -7.26
N LEU A 319 17.79 6.70 -6.28
CA LEU A 319 16.46 6.12 -6.49
C LEU A 319 15.40 7.13 -6.98
N TYR A 320 15.65 8.44 -6.87
CA TYR A 320 14.75 9.52 -7.28
C TYR A 320 15.37 10.42 -8.37
N ASP A 321 16.41 9.94 -9.07
CA ASP A 321 17.13 10.73 -10.08
C ASP A 321 16.27 11.14 -11.26
N ASN A 322 15.32 10.29 -11.67
CA ASN A 322 14.41 10.62 -12.76
C ASN A 322 13.37 11.66 -12.32
N GLN A 323 13.65 12.93 -12.62
CA GLN A 323 12.81 14.05 -12.22
C GLN A 323 11.44 14.10 -12.92
N ASP A 324 11.26 13.36 -14.02
CA ASP A 324 10.01 13.32 -14.79
C ASP A 324 9.07 12.18 -14.36
N SER A 325 9.56 11.23 -13.55
CA SER A 325 8.74 10.16 -13.01
C SER A 325 7.91 10.62 -11.80
N LEU A 326 6.84 9.90 -11.48
CA LEU A 326 5.97 10.28 -10.37
C LEU A 326 6.74 10.33 -9.05
N GLU A 327 7.63 9.37 -8.78
CA GLU A 327 8.47 9.38 -7.58
C GLU A 327 9.41 10.59 -7.53
N GLY A 328 10.01 10.98 -8.65
CA GLY A 328 10.86 12.18 -8.74
C GLY A 328 10.07 13.46 -8.50
N VAL A 329 8.91 13.61 -9.15
CA VAL A 329 8.00 14.75 -8.95
C VAL A 329 7.53 14.81 -7.50
N THR A 330 7.08 13.69 -6.91
CA THR A 330 6.70 13.63 -5.49
C THR A 330 7.87 14.03 -4.58
N HIS A 331 9.08 13.56 -4.88
CA HIS A 331 10.27 13.94 -4.12
C HIS A 331 10.51 15.45 -4.16
N GLN A 332 10.50 16.07 -5.34
CA GLN A 332 10.69 17.52 -5.50
C GLN A 332 9.64 18.33 -4.73
N ILE A 333 8.37 17.94 -4.84
CA ILE A 333 7.27 18.60 -4.12
C ILE A 333 7.55 18.53 -2.61
N PHE A 334 7.89 17.36 -2.07
CA PHE A 334 8.10 17.23 -0.62
C PHE A 334 9.42 17.86 -0.14
N MET A 335 10.41 18.03 -1.00
CA MET A 335 11.61 18.79 -0.69
C MET A 335 11.33 20.27 -0.39
N LYS A 336 10.26 20.84 -0.98
CA LYS A 336 9.81 22.20 -0.63
C LYS A 336 9.43 22.34 0.85
N LEU A 337 8.89 21.29 1.46
CA LEU A 337 8.61 21.28 2.91
C LEU A 337 9.90 21.31 3.75
N SER A 338 10.96 20.65 3.30
CA SER A 338 12.25 20.64 4.01
C SER A 338 12.96 22.00 4.00
N THR A 339 12.68 22.81 2.97
CA THR A 339 13.26 24.14 2.75
C THR A 339 12.31 25.27 3.19
N CYS A 340 11.18 24.93 3.83
CA CYS A 340 10.15 25.85 4.27
C CYS A 340 9.50 26.69 3.15
N ASP A 341 9.55 26.24 1.89
CA ASP A 341 8.89 26.85 0.74
C ASP A 341 7.44 26.35 0.64
N PHE A 342 6.60 26.77 1.60
CA PHE A 342 5.23 26.26 1.77
C PHE A 342 4.26 26.72 0.66
N GLU A 343 4.48 27.90 0.09
CA GLU A 343 3.70 28.42 -1.03
C GLU A 343 3.86 27.54 -2.28
N SER A 344 5.11 27.32 -2.70
CA SER A 344 5.38 26.45 -3.87
C SER A 344 4.92 25.02 -3.63
N PHE A 345 5.10 24.50 -2.40
CA PHE A 345 4.58 23.19 -2.03
C PHE A 345 3.07 23.09 -2.30
N ARG A 346 2.28 24.05 -1.83
CA ARG A 346 0.82 24.02 -1.99
C ARG A 346 0.39 24.12 -3.44
N ALA A 347 1.00 25.02 -4.21
CA ALA A 347 0.70 25.18 -5.62
C ALA A 347 0.87 23.86 -6.38
N LEU A 348 1.97 23.14 -6.11
CA LEU A 348 2.27 21.87 -6.76
C LEU A 348 1.41 20.71 -6.23
N PHE A 349 1.33 20.56 -4.90
CA PHE A 349 0.60 19.46 -4.25
C PHE A 349 -0.91 19.51 -4.49
N ASN A 350 -1.50 20.71 -4.59
CA ASN A 350 -2.91 20.88 -4.87
C ASN A 350 -3.24 20.93 -6.37
N SER A 351 -2.24 20.78 -7.26
CA SER A 351 -2.52 20.69 -8.68
C SER A 351 -3.40 19.47 -8.98
N SER A 352 -4.44 19.68 -9.80
CA SER A 352 -5.39 18.61 -10.17
C SER A 352 -4.68 17.48 -10.92
N GLN A 353 -3.69 17.82 -11.75
CA GLN A 353 -2.87 16.86 -12.48
C GLN A 353 -2.10 15.94 -11.54
N TYR A 354 -1.31 16.49 -10.59
CA TYR A 354 -0.57 15.68 -9.63
C TYR A 354 -1.49 14.85 -8.73
N SER A 355 -2.56 15.46 -8.21
CA SER A 355 -3.51 14.75 -7.34
C SER A 355 -4.17 13.57 -8.06
N THR A 356 -4.61 13.77 -9.30
CA THR A 356 -5.22 12.71 -10.11
C THR A 356 -4.20 11.63 -10.45
N GLU A 357 -2.98 12.02 -10.83
CA GLU A 357 -1.90 11.08 -11.13
C GLU A 357 -1.54 10.20 -9.93
N LEU A 358 -1.37 10.84 -8.78
CA LEU A 358 -1.06 10.18 -7.51
C LEU A 358 -2.17 9.19 -7.10
N VAL A 359 -3.44 9.62 -7.17
CA VAL A 359 -4.59 8.75 -6.89
C VAL A 359 -4.67 7.62 -7.91
N GLY A 360 -4.50 7.86 -9.20
CA GLY A 360 -4.57 6.79 -10.20
C GLY A 360 -3.49 5.73 -10.01
N ARG A 361 -2.26 6.15 -9.70
CA ARG A 361 -1.10 5.27 -9.52
C ARG A 361 -1.12 4.47 -8.22
N ILE A 362 -1.43 5.09 -7.09
CA ILE A 362 -1.33 4.44 -5.76
C ILE A 362 -2.58 4.60 -4.88
N GLY A 363 -3.67 5.17 -5.40
CA GLY A 363 -4.91 5.38 -4.63
C GLY A 363 -5.55 4.08 -4.12
N TYR A 364 -5.38 2.97 -4.83
CA TYR A 364 -5.87 1.65 -4.40
C TYR A 364 -5.23 1.18 -3.07
N VAL A 365 -4.02 1.65 -2.75
CA VAL A 365 -3.35 1.35 -1.47
C VAL A 365 -3.55 2.42 -0.38
N PHE A 366 -4.29 3.50 -0.63
CA PHE A 366 -4.51 4.52 0.39
C PHE A 366 -5.37 4.00 1.56
N PRO A 367 -5.06 4.36 2.82
CA PRO A 367 -5.94 4.16 3.97
C PRO A 367 -7.25 4.94 3.82
N GLY A 368 -8.22 4.35 3.11
CA GLY A 368 -9.49 4.98 2.74
C GLY A 368 -9.57 5.32 1.25
N GLU A 369 -10.57 6.13 0.89
CA GLU A 369 -10.74 6.58 -0.49
C GLU A 369 -9.67 7.60 -0.91
N GLY A 370 -9.38 7.62 -2.22
CA GLY A 370 -8.34 8.45 -2.84
C GLY A 370 -8.31 9.90 -2.33
N ASN A 371 -9.41 10.62 -2.56
CA ASN A 371 -9.53 12.04 -2.20
C ASN A 371 -9.59 12.28 -0.69
N VAL A 372 -10.23 11.38 0.06
CA VAL A 372 -10.32 11.47 1.53
C VAL A 372 -8.92 11.37 2.16
N PHE A 373 -8.09 10.45 1.66
CA PHE A 373 -6.71 10.33 2.12
C PHE A 373 -5.85 11.54 1.74
N LEU A 374 -6.05 12.13 0.54
CA LEU A 374 -5.37 13.37 0.18
C LEU A 374 -5.76 14.53 1.08
N ASP A 375 -7.04 14.66 1.44
CA ASP A 375 -7.51 15.68 2.37
C ASP A 375 -6.95 15.47 3.78
N TYR A 376 -6.84 14.22 4.23
CA TYR A 376 -6.13 13.88 5.46
C TYR A 376 -4.67 14.35 5.40
N LEU A 377 -3.94 14.07 4.31
CA LEU A 377 -2.55 14.51 4.13
C LEU A 377 -2.43 16.04 4.16
N ARG A 378 -3.32 16.76 3.46
CA ARG A 378 -3.37 18.24 3.47
C ARG A 378 -3.50 18.77 4.89
N ASN A 379 -4.48 18.28 5.65
CA ASN A 379 -4.70 18.71 7.03
C ASN A 379 -3.49 18.39 7.93
N LEU A 380 -2.90 17.20 7.78
CA LEU A 380 -1.70 16.82 8.54
C LEU A 380 -0.52 17.74 8.26
N ILE A 381 -0.32 18.10 6.99
CA ILE A 381 0.73 19.04 6.58
C ILE A 381 0.46 20.42 7.18
N ASP A 382 -0.78 20.92 7.12
CA ASP A 382 -1.18 22.19 7.72
C ASP A 382 -0.84 22.22 9.22
N PHE A 383 -1.19 21.14 9.94
CA PHE A 383 -0.88 21.01 11.36
C PHE A 383 0.63 20.98 11.64
N LYS A 384 1.40 20.28 10.80
CA LYS A 384 2.87 20.24 10.94
C LYS A 384 3.52 21.59 10.65
N MET A 385 3.06 22.31 9.62
CA MET A 385 3.51 23.67 9.34
C MET A 385 3.21 24.61 10.51
N PHE A 386 1.98 24.54 11.05
CA PHE A 386 1.58 25.31 12.22
C PHE A 386 2.50 25.04 13.42
N ILE A 387 2.71 23.77 13.79
CA ILE A 387 3.59 23.41 14.90
C ILE A 387 5.02 23.90 14.67
N LEU A 388 5.54 23.78 13.45
CA LEU A 388 6.88 24.26 13.12
C LEU A 388 7.00 25.77 13.30
N ILE A 389 6.05 26.56 12.77
CA ILE A 389 6.05 28.01 12.92
C ILE A 389 5.92 28.40 14.41
N MET A 390 4.95 27.82 15.12
CA MET A 390 4.74 28.09 16.54
C MET A 390 5.94 27.67 17.41
N SER A 391 6.74 26.69 16.99
CA SER A 391 7.97 26.32 17.69
C SER A 391 9.06 27.39 17.61
N MET A 392 8.97 28.29 16.63
CA MET A 392 9.92 29.37 16.38
C MET A 392 9.40 30.75 16.78
N THR A 393 8.10 30.89 17.05
CA THR A 393 7.44 32.18 17.31
C THR A 393 6.69 32.20 18.64
N LYS A 394 6.88 33.24 19.46
CA LYS A 394 6.10 33.43 20.70
C LYS A 394 4.69 33.98 20.48
N LYS A 395 4.53 34.88 19.52
CA LYS A 395 3.26 35.53 19.19
C LYS A 395 3.27 35.83 17.69
N ILE A 396 2.23 35.48 16.95
CA ILE A 396 2.14 35.69 15.50
C ILE A 396 0.69 35.98 15.09
N SER A 397 0.49 37.04 14.30
CA SER A 397 -0.85 37.39 13.82
C SER A 397 -1.42 36.29 12.92
N LYS A 398 -2.75 36.11 12.94
CA LYS A 398 -3.45 35.15 12.07
C LYS A 398 -3.06 35.32 10.61
N ASN A 399 -3.05 36.55 10.10
CA ASN A 399 -2.74 36.83 8.70
C ASN A 399 -1.28 36.49 8.36
N GLU A 400 -0.33 36.85 9.22
CA GLU A 400 1.08 36.53 9.01
C GLU A 400 1.34 35.02 9.05
N LEU A 401 0.70 34.30 9.98
CA LEU A 401 0.77 32.84 10.03
C LEU A 401 0.24 32.21 8.74
N LEU A 402 -0.93 32.65 8.28
CA LEU A 402 -1.54 32.12 7.05
C LEU A 402 -0.64 32.40 5.83
N THR A 403 -0.08 33.61 5.73
CA THR A 403 0.89 33.96 4.68
C THR A 403 2.13 33.05 4.74
N LEU A 404 2.71 32.84 5.93
CA LEU A 404 3.86 31.93 6.08
C LEU A 404 3.50 30.50 5.69
N MET A 405 2.31 30.03 6.03
CA MET A 405 1.82 28.71 5.63
C MET A 405 1.46 28.62 4.14
N GLY A 406 1.52 29.72 3.36
CA GLY A 406 1.11 29.78 1.96
C GLY A 406 -0.41 29.69 1.75
N CYS A 407 -1.20 30.19 2.71
CA CYS A 407 -2.65 30.04 2.76
C CYS A 407 -3.38 31.37 2.57
N ASP A 408 -4.36 31.39 1.65
CA ASP A 408 -5.24 32.54 1.45
C ASP A 408 -6.62 32.36 2.15
N ASN A 409 -6.84 31.22 2.80
CA ASN A 409 -8.17 30.73 3.16
C ASN A 409 -8.47 30.84 4.67
N VAL A 410 -9.58 31.50 5.01
CA VAL A 410 -10.10 31.69 6.38
C VAL A 410 -10.45 30.35 7.06
N ASN A 411 -10.86 29.33 6.30
CA ASN A 411 -11.31 28.03 6.85
C ASN A 411 -10.19 27.24 7.54
N ILE A 412 -8.92 27.57 7.31
CA ILE A 412 -7.78 26.90 7.96
C ILE A 412 -7.71 27.27 9.44
N THR A 413 -8.08 28.50 9.81
CA THR A 413 -8.07 28.94 11.22
C THR A 413 -8.95 28.04 12.09
N ASP A 414 -10.17 27.72 11.65
CA ASP A 414 -11.07 26.84 12.40
C ASP A 414 -10.48 25.43 12.58
N LYS A 415 -9.84 24.89 11.54
CA LYS A 415 -9.14 23.59 11.62
C LYS A 415 -7.99 23.64 12.62
N LEU A 416 -7.22 24.74 12.66
CA LEU A 416 -6.13 24.92 13.62
C LEU A 416 -6.65 25.04 15.04
N LEU A 417 -7.79 25.72 15.26
CA LEU A 417 -8.42 25.81 16.58
C LEU A 417 -8.91 24.45 17.08
N ILE A 418 -9.55 23.66 16.20
CA ILE A 418 -9.94 22.28 16.51
C ILE A 418 -8.69 21.47 16.84
N PHE A 419 -7.61 21.59 16.06
CA PHE A 419 -6.35 20.90 16.31
C PHE A 419 -5.72 21.26 17.67
N ILE A 420 -5.67 22.55 18.02
CA ILE A 420 -5.21 23.04 19.33
C ILE A 420 -6.03 22.41 20.46
N ALA A 421 -7.36 22.39 20.31
CA ALA A 421 -8.27 21.82 21.31
C ALA A 421 -8.11 20.29 21.42
N SER A 422 -8.06 19.58 20.29
CA SER A 422 -7.98 18.12 20.23
C SER A 422 -6.67 17.58 20.81
N LEU A 423 -5.54 18.26 20.56
CA LEU A 423 -4.25 17.88 21.15
C LEU A 423 -3.98 18.53 22.51
N LYS A 424 -4.92 19.30 23.04
CA LYS A 424 -4.78 20.07 24.28
C LYS A 424 -3.48 20.91 24.28
N LEU A 425 -3.15 21.53 23.15
CA LEU A 425 -1.92 22.33 23.04
C LEU A 425 -1.91 23.55 23.98
N GLY A 426 -3.08 23.95 24.49
CA GLY A 426 -3.21 24.93 25.57
C GLY A 426 -2.42 24.54 26.83
N ASP A 427 -2.35 23.25 27.16
CA ASP A 427 -1.53 22.75 28.29
C ASP A 427 -0.02 22.93 28.03
N TYR A 428 0.38 23.10 26.77
CA TYR A 428 1.74 23.38 26.34
C TYR A 428 1.98 24.88 26.06
N GLY A 429 1.01 25.73 26.42
CA GLY A 429 1.09 27.18 26.26
C GLY A 429 0.83 27.69 24.84
N ILE A 430 0.34 26.84 23.93
CA ILE A 430 -0.04 27.22 22.57
C ILE A 430 -1.54 27.48 22.51
N GLY A 431 -1.94 28.65 22.05
CA GLY A 431 -3.35 29.05 21.96
C GLY A 431 -3.61 30.14 20.93
N TYR A 432 -4.84 30.61 20.93
CA TYR A 432 -5.31 31.67 20.04
C TYR A 432 -6.10 32.71 20.84
N ASP A 433 -5.72 33.97 20.69
CA ASP A 433 -6.44 35.12 21.21
C ASP A 433 -7.40 35.63 20.13
N MET A 434 -8.71 35.49 20.38
CA MET A 434 -9.74 35.95 19.44
C MET A 434 -9.87 37.47 19.37
N GLN A 435 -9.48 38.21 20.41
CA GLN A 435 -9.61 39.67 20.43
C GLN A 435 -8.52 40.33 19.59
N ASP A 436 -7.28 39.84 19.75
CA ASP A 436 -6.12 40.32 19.00
C ASP A 436 -5.96 39.63 17.63
N GLU A 437 -6.75 38.58 17.35
CA GLU A 437 -6.58 37.66 16.22
C GLU A 437 -5.17 37.06 16.11
N VAL A 438 -4.60 36.62 17.22
CA VAL A 438 -3.19 36.26 17.31
C VAL A 438 -2.99 34.88 17.93
N PHE A 439 -2.14 34.07 17.30
CA PHE A 439 -1.64 32.84 17.89
C PHE A 439 -0.47 33.12 18.83
N PHE A 440 -0.42 32.43 19.96
CA PHE A 440 0.65 32.56 20.93
C PHE A 440 1.21 31.21 21.34
N ASN A 441 2.49 31.20 21.70
CA ASN A 441 3.21 30.11 22.33
C ASN A 441 3.99 30.67 23.51
N ASN A 442 3.43 30.54 24.71
CA ASN A 442 4.04 30.99 25.95
C ASN A 442 5.07 29.99 26.51
N GLY A 443 5.35 28.90 25.78
CA GLY A 443 6.08 27.74 26.27
C GLY A 443 5.28 26.96 27.30
N ARG A 444 5.81 25.81 27.75
CA ARG A 444 5.24 25.10 28.90
C ARG A 444 5.16 26.07 30.07
N GLN A 445 3.95 26.31 30.57
CA GLN A 445 3.82 26.93 31.87
C GLN A 445 4.56 26.04 32.89
N PRO A 446 5.28 26.62 33.87
CA PRO A 446 5.93 25.82 34.90
C PRO A 446 4.90 24.86 35.50
N TYR A 447 5.28 23.58 35.60
CA TYR A 447 4.43 22.49 36.10
C TYR A 447 3.72 22.94 37.39
N ASP A 448 2.42 23.21 37.29
CA ASP A 448 1.56 23.48 38.43
C ASP A 448 0.90 22.16 38.84
N ILE A 449 1.62 21.42 39.70
CA ILE A 449 1.17 20.14 40.25
C ILE A 449 -0.20 20.29 40.93
N ASP A 450 -0.48 21.46 41.51
CA ASP A 450 -1.74 21.71 42.23
C ASP A 450 -2.91 21.86 41.25
N ALA A 451 -2.69 22.52 40.11
CA ALA A 451 -3.71 22.64 39.05
C ALA A 451 -4.04 21.29 38.38
N ASP A 452 -3.05 20.41 38.20
CA ASP A 452 -3.28 19.07 37.66
C ASP A 452 -3.91 18.13 38.70
N LEU A 453 -3.56 18.28 39.99
CA LEU A 453 -4.26 17.60 41.09
C LEU A 453 -5.72 18.04 41.14
N GLU A 454 -6.01 19.32 40.96
CA GLU A 454 -7.36 19.85 40.93
C GLU A 454 -8.13 19.35 39.70
N ARG A 455 -7.51 19.31 38.51
CA ARG A 455 -8.10 18.72 37.28
C ARG A 455 -8.36 17.22 37.42
N LEU A 456 -7.43 16.47 37.99
CA LEU A 456 -7.57 15.04 38.25
C LEU A 456 -8.68 14.78 39.28
N THR A 457 -8.72 15.59 40.35
CA THR A 457 -9.76 15.52 41.38
C THR A 457 -11.13 15.84 40.81
N ASN A 458 -11.23 16.85 39.95
CA ASN A 458 -12.46 17.23 39.25
C ASN A 458 -12.90 16.17 38.23
N SER A 459 -11.97 15.53 37.53
CA SER A 459 -12.26 14.42 36.61
C SER A 459 -12.76 13.18 37.36
N ILE A 460 -12.12 12.83 38.48
CA ILE A 460 -12.52 11.69 39.33
C ILE A 460 -13.87 11.97 40.00
N ALA A 461 -14.12 13.21 40.45
CA ALA A 461 -15.41 13.64 40.95
C ALA A 461 -16.49 13.57 39.86
N GLY A 462 -16.19 14.03 38.65
CA GLY A 462 -17.08 13.95 37.49
C GLY A 462 -17.43 12.51 37.11
N GLU A 463 -16.45 11.61 37.02
CA GLU A 463 -16.68 10.18 36.75
C GLU A 463 -17.43 9.49 37.91
N SER A 464 -17.15 9.85 39.15
CA SER A 464 -17.86 9.31 40.31
C SER A 464 -19.31 9.75 40.34
N ILE A 465 -19.62 11.01 40.02
CA ILE A 465 -20.98 11.52 39.89
C ILE A 465 -21.69 10.87 38.69
N ALA A 466 -21.02 10.73 37.55
CA ALA A 466 -21.59 10.06 36.38
C ALA A 466 -21.92 8.58 36.67
N ASN A 467 -21.04 7.87 37.39
CA ASN A 467 -21.25 6.48 37.79
C ASN A 467 -22.32 6.33 38.88
N LEU A 468 -22.41 7.26 39.83
CA LEU A 468 -23.50 7.29 40.82
C LEU A 468 -24.85 7.60 40.17
N THR A 469 -24.88 8.52 39.20
CA THR A 469 -26.08 8.87 38.44
C THR A 469 -26.52 7.69 37.58
N LYS A 470 -25.58 7.01 36.91
CA LYS A 470 -25.83 5.78 36.15
C LYS A 470 -26.33 4.64 37.05
N GLY A 471 -25.75 4.47 38.23
CA GLY A 471 -26.18 3.48 39.23
C GLY A 471 -27.58 3.78 39.79
N SER A 472 -27.91 5.05 40.01
CA SER A 472 -29.23 5.49 40.51
C SER A 472 -30.31 5.36 39.42
N LEU A 473 -29.97 5.64 38.17
CA LEU A 473 -30.84 5.43 37.01
C LEU A 473 -31.07 3.93 36.74
N LEU A 474 -30.06 3.08 36.93
CA LEU A 474 -30.21 1.62 36.83
C LEU A 474 -31.02 1.03 37.99
N GLY A 475 -30.89 1.58 39.22
CA GLY A 475 -31.73 1.19 40.36
C GLY A 475 -33.21 1.55 40.15
N LEU A 476 -33.49 2.72 39.59
CA LEU A 476 -34.86 3.16 39.25
C LEU A 476 -35.51 2.34 38.14
N VAL A 477 -34.73 1.70 37.27
CA VAL A 477 -35.21 0.81 36.19
C VAL A 477 -35.41 -0.63 36.67
N LEU A 478 -34.78 -1.02 37.80
CA LEU A 478 -34.93 -2.36 38.39
C LEU A 478 -36.03 -2.43 39.46
N ASP A 479 -36.46 -1.28 39.99
CA ASP A 479 -37.61 -1.15 40.92
C ASP A 479 -38.93 -0.74 40.21
N SER A 480 -38.94 -0.70 38.88
CA SER A 480 -40.13 -0.53 38.00
C SER A 480 -40.40 -1.80 37.21
#